data_AF-A0A372BWN4-F1
#
_entry.id   AF-A0A372BWN4-F1
#
_cell.length_a   1.000
_cell.length_b   1.000
_cell.length_c   1.000
_cell.angle_alpha   90.00
_cell.angle_beta   90.00
_cell.angle_gamma   90.00
#
_symmetry.space_group_name_H-M   'P 1'
#
loop_
_entity.id
_entity.type
_entity.pdbx_description
1 polymer ?
#
loop_
_entity_poly.entity_id
_entity_poly.type
_entity_poly.pdbx_seq_one_letter_code
_entity_poly.pdbx_strand_id
1 'polypeptide(L)'
;GNHQLSSEIWYIHNRDSVRASVYLYNFYSNEEDSNLASQLNQRFMKDHPGNPLFPLQALGICDTDASRYKDKIERAASDVATIPVLNVNHTNMIQQLAARASDSNCRHLDVEAVETLLVAASDNPDQIIHPSARVDLLFTRAQIEEHRENYVAATDALRSAMDVRPNLEAAVLMAYFMVESGDLNMAISHLKESIRNPPVEGIISRAIWRQRLNDLLDSLSAVQLERNENER
;
A
#
# COMPACT_ATOMS: atom_id res chain seq x y z
N GLY A 1 -23.17 -21.06 -0.41
CA GLY A 1 -22.46 -22.31 -0.77
C GLY A 1 -21.34 -22.54 0.23
N ASN A 2 -20.77 -23.75 0.31
CA ASN A 2 -19.62 -24.00 1.18
C ASN A 2 -18.36 -23.37 0.55
N HIS A 3 -17.87 -22.26 1.11
CA HIS A 3 -16.72 -21.50 0.60
C HIS A 3 -15.40 -22.27 0.76
N GLN A 4 -15.24 -22.99 1.87
CA GLN A 4 -14.08 -23.87 2.11
C GLN A 4 -13.96 -24.90 0.99
N LEU A 5 -15.02 -25.69 0.78
CA LEU A 5 -15.04 -26.75 -0.22
C LEU A 5 -14.81 -26.19 -1.62
N SER A 6 -15.38 -25.02 -1.93
CA SER A 6 -15.15 -24.34 -3.22
C SER A 6 -13.67 -23.99 -3.42
N SER A 7 -13.00 -23.46 -2.39
CA SER A 7 -11.58 -23.08 -2.47
C SER A 7 -10.66 -24.30 -2.65
N GLU A 8 -10.93 -25.38 -1.93
CA GLU A 8 -10.17 -26.62 -2.01
C GLU A 8 -10.35 -27.30 -3.37
N ILE A 9 -11.59 -27.46 -3.82
CA ILE A 9 -11.91 -28.04 -5.13
C ILE A 9 -11.22 -27.24 -6.24
N TRP A 10 -11.29 -25.90 -6.17
CA TRP A 10 -10.66 -25.08 -7.19
C TRP A 10 -9.14 -25.25 -7.24
N TYR A 11 -8.46 -25.26 -6.08
CA TYR A 11 -7.03 -25.55 -6.01
C TYR A 11 -6.70 -26.98 -6.50
N ILE A 12 -7.49 -27.99 -6.11
CA ILE A 12 -7.29 -29.38 -6.54
C ILE A 12 -7.32 -29.48 -8.08
N HIS A 13 -8.23 -28.77 -8.74
CA HIS A 13 -8.32 -28.76 -10.20
C HIS A 13 -7.31 -27.83 -10.89
N ASN A 14 -6.65 -26.93 -10.15
CA ASN A 14 -5.77 -25.89 -10.70
C ASN A 14 -4.49 -25.75 -9.87
N ARG A 15 -3.82 -26.86 -9.53
CA ARG A 15 -2.67 -26.86 -8.60
C ARG A 15 -1.50 -26.01 -9.07
N ASP A 16 -1.30 -25.89 -10.38
CA ASP A 16 -0.23 -25.08 -10.96
C ASP A 16 -0.58 -23.58 -11.03
N SER A 17 -1.81 -23.21 -10.65
CA SER A 17 -2.28 -21.83 -10.68
C SER A 17 -1.96 -21.11 -9.37
N VAL A 18 -1.03 -20.15 -9.45
CA VAL A 18 -0.72 -19.21 -8.36
C VAL A 18 -1.99 -18.56 -7.80
N ARG A 19 -2.94 -18.22 -8.67
CA ARG A 19 -4.21 -17.61 -8.25
C ARG A 19 -5.06 -18.55 -7.40
N ALA A 20 -5.11 -19.84 -7.74
CA ALA A 20 -5.85 -20.83 -6.96
C ALA A 20 -5.17 -21.05 -5.60
N SER A 21 -3.84 -21.11 -5.57
CA SER A 21 -3.04 -21.19 -4.33
C SER A 21 -3.26 -19.98 -3.42
N VAL A 22 -3.21 -18.76 -3.95
CA VAL A 22 -3.49 -17.51 -3.22
C VAL A 22 -4.91 -17.49 -2.66
N TYR A 23 -5.90 -17.95 -3.42
CA TYR A 23 -7.29 -18.00 -2.95
C TYR A 23 -7.48 -18.97 -1.78
N LEU A 24 -6.90 -20.17 -1.88
CA LEU A 24 -6.94 -21.15 -0.80
C LEU A 24 -6.22 -20.64 0.46
N TYR A 25 -5.06 -20.00 0.30
CA TYR A 25 -4.36 -19.34 1.40
C TYR A 25 -5.23 -18.27 2.08
N ASN A 26 -5.81 -17.36 1.30
CA ASN A 26 -6.63 -16.27 1.82
C ASN A 26 -7.87 -16.79 2.56
N PHE A 27 -8.47 -17.89 2.09
CA PHE A 27 -9.57 -18.55 2.81
C PHE A 27 -9.14 -18.93 4.24
N TYR A 28 -8.07 -19.72 4.38
CA TYR A 28 -7.60 -20.17 5.69
C TYR A 28 -7.03 -19.05 6.56
N SER A 29 -6.41 -18.03 5.96
CA SER A 29 -5.97 -16.85 6.69
C SER A 29 -7.14 -16.04 7.27
N ASN A 30 -8.28 -15.98 6.57
CA ASN A 30 -9.47 -15.24 7.01
C ASN A 30 -10.29 -16.00 8.06
N GLU A 31 -10.24 -17.34 8.05
CA GLU A 31 -10.85 -18.19 9.08
C GLU A 31 -9.96 -18.34 10.33
N GLU A 32 -8.92 -17.52 10.46
CA GLU A 32 -7.96 -17.49 11.58
C GLU A 32 -7.16 -18.80 11.79
N ASP A 33 -7.18 -19.74 10.83
CA ASP A 33 -6.34 -20.94 10.84
C ASP A 33 -4.94 -20.63 10.27
N SER A 34 -4.20 -19.82 11.03
CA SER A 34 -2.84 -19.38 10.70
C SER A 34 -1.85 -20.56 10.55
N ASN A 35 -2.08 -21.67 11.25
CA ASN A 35 -1.25 -22.86 11.16
C ASN A 35 -1.40 -23.53 9.80
N LEU A 36 -2.64 -23.77 9.35
CA LEU A 36 -2.90 -24.38 8.05
C LEU A 36 -2.52 -23.43 6.91
N ALA A 37 -2.81 -22.13 7.03
CA ALA A 37 -2.39 -21.12 6.07
C ALA A 37 -0.85 -21.11 5.90
N SER A 38 -0.09 -21.20 6.99
CA SER A 38 1.37 -21.27 6.97
C SER A 38 1.88 -22.55 6.28
N GLN A 39 1.30 -23.72 6.61
CA GLN A 39 1.67 -24.99 5.96
C GLN A 39 1.38 -24.98 4.45
N LEU A 40 0.22 -24.45 4.05
CA LEU A 40 -0.14 -24.29 2.65
C LEU A 40 0.83 -23.35 1.94
N ASN A 41 1.15 -22.20 2.53
CA ASN A 41 2.09 -21.26 1.92
C ASN A 41 3.50 -21.85 1.76
N GLN A 42 3.99 -22.62 2.73
CA GLN A 42 5.25 -23.35 2.61
C GLN A 42 5.22 -24.37 1.46
N ARG A 43 4.09 -25.04 1.25
CA ARG A 43 3.90 -25.94 0.11
C ARG A 43 3.89 -25.14 -1.21
N PHE A 44 3.17 -24.03 -1.27
CA PHE A 44 3.10 -23.19 -2.47
C PHE A 44 4.45 -22.61 -2.86
N MET A 45 5.29 -22.22 -1.91
CA MET A 45 6.68 -21.81 -2.18
C MET A 45 7.52 -22.93 -2.82
N LYS A 46 7.25 -24.20 -2.50
CA LYS A 46 7.90 -25.36 -3.14
C LYS A 46 7.34 -25.65 -4.52
N ASP A 47 6.03 -25.55 -4.67
CA ASP A 47 5.32 -25.84 -5.92
C ASP A 47 5.50 -24.71 -6.96
N HIS A 48 5.81 -23.49 -6.52
CA HIS A 48 5.98 -22.31 -7.36
C HIS A 48 7.27 -21.52 -7.02
N PRO A 49 8.46 -22.11 -7.25
CA PRO A 49 9.72 -21.48 -6.89
C PRO A 49 9.89 -20.13 -7.60
N GLY A 50 10.33 -19.12 -6.85
CA GLY A 50 10.59 -17.76 -7.36
C GLY A 50 9.34 -16.88 -7.52
N ASN A 51 8.15 -17.34 -7.12
CA ASN A 51 6.98 -16.46 -7.08
C ASN A 51 6.98 -15.62 -5.79
N PRO A 52 7.06 -14.27 -5.87
CA PRO A 52 7.20 -13.40 -4.70
C PRO A 52 5.91 -13.27 -3.88
N LEU A 53 4.76 -13.68 -4.42
CA LEU A 53 3.49 -13.57 -3.69
C LEU A 53 3.49 -14.44 -2.44
N PHE A 54 4.06 -15.64 -2.48
CA PHE A 54 4.05 -16.56 -1.33
C PHE A 54 4.96 -16.09 -0.19
N PRO A 55 6.21 -15.64 -0.42
CA PRO A 55 7.00 -14.95 0.60
C PRO A 55 6.30 -13.72 1.18
N LEU A 56 5.71 -12.86 0.35
CA LEU A 56 4.95 -11.69 0.82
C LEU A 56 3.73 -12.08 1.67
N GLN A 57 2.99 -13.11 1.26
CA GLN A 57 1.88 -13.65 2.03
C GLN A 57 2.34 -14.20 3.39
N ALA A 58 3.51 -14.83 3.46
CA ALA A 58 4.06 -15.39 4.70
C ALA A 58 4.25 -14.34 5.81
N LEU A 59 4.44 -13.07 5.44
CA LEU A 59 4.57 -11.93 6.35
C LEU A 59 3.23 -11.53 6.98
N GLY A 60 2.11 -11.92 6.37
CA GLY A 60 0.78 -11.75 6.96
C GLY A 60 0.53 -12.63 8.18
N ILE A 61 1.38 -13.65 8.41
CA ILE A 61 1.32 -14.54 9.57
C ILE A 61 2.47 -14.19 10.52
N CYS A 62 2.12 -13.65 11.68
CA CYS A 62 3.10 -13.24 12.67
C CYS A 62 3.82 -14.44 13.29
N ASP A 63 5.14 -14.34 13.44
CA ASP A 63 5.93 -15.28 14.24
C ASP A 63 6.23 -14.68 15.61
N THR A 64 6.28 -15.53 16.64
CA THR A 64 6.73 -15.11 17.96
C THR A 64 8.25 -14.91 18.03
N ASP A 65 8.99 -15.61 17.17
CA ASP A 65 10.45 -15.57 17.10
C ASP A 65 10.93 -14.50 16.11
N ALA A 66 11.71 -13.53 16.61
CA ALA A 66 12.20 -12.41 15.82
C ALA A 66 13.15 -12.84 14.69
N SER A 67 13.98 -13.88 14.92
CA SER A 67 14.93 -14.37 13.91
C SER A 67 14.19 -15.00 12.74
N ARG A 68 13.20 -15.87 13.03
CA ARG A 68 12.37 -16.49 11.99
C ARG A 68 11.59 -15.46 11.19
N TYR A 69 11.06 -14.42 11.84
CA TYR A 69 10.35 -13.36 11.14
C TYR A 69 11.29 -12.54 10.25
N LYS A 70 12.49 -12.21 10.76
CA LYS A 70 13.53 -11.54 9.97
C LYS A 70 13.91 -12.36 8.72
N ASP A 71 14.10 -13.67 8.86
CA ASP A 71 14.38 -14.56 7.72
C ASP A 71 13.27 -14.52 6.66
N LYS A 72 11.99 -14.41 7.08
CA LYS A 72 10.87 -14.21 6.16
C LYS A 72 10.97 -12.89 5.40
N ILE A 73 11.31 -11.79 6.07
CA ILE A 73 11.48 -10.47 5.45
C ILE A 73 12.62 -10.51 4.44
N GLU A 74 13.79 -11.04 4.81
CA GLU A 74 14.94 -11.16 3.92
C GLU A 74 14.62 -12.02 2.70
N ARG A 75 13.90 -13.13 2.90
CA ARG A 75 13.43 -13.97 1.80
C ARG A 75 12.47 -13.24 0.88
N ALA A 76 11.48 -12.55 1.42
CA ALA A 76 10.51 -11.79 0.63
C ALA A 76 11.17 -10.65 -0.15
N ALA A 77 12.09 -9.91 0.47
CA ALA A 77 12.88 -8.88 -0.17
C ALA A 77 13.72 -9.46 -1.33
N SER A 78 14.43 -10.58 -1.11
CA SER A 78 15.20 -11.25 -2.16
C SER A 78 14.33 -11.69 -3.34
N ASP A 79 13.17 -12.29 -3.07
CA ASP A 79 12.29 -12.77 -4.14
C ASP A 79 11.64 -11.59 -4.90
N VAL A 80 11.29 -10.48 -4.22
CA VAL A 80 10.80 -9.25 -4.85
C VAL A 80 11.89 -8.56 -5.68
N ALA A 81 13.13 -8.52 -5.21
CA ALA A 81 14.24 -7.89 -5.94
C ALA A 81 14.59 -8.61 -7.25
N THR A 82 14.28 -9.91 -7.35
CA THR A 82 14.69 -10.75 -8.48
C THR A 82 13.60 -10.97 -9.53
N ILE A 83 12.36 -10.50 -9.30
CA ILE A 83 11.32 -10.68 -10.31
C ILE A 83 11.55 -9.79 -11.53
N PRO A 84 11.33 -10.30 -12.76
CA PRO A 84 11.50 -9.50 -13.98
C PRO A 84 10.46 -8.37 -14.12
N VAL A 85 9.22 -8.63 -13.68
CA VAL A 85 8.10 -7.69 -13.82
C VAL A 85 7.37 -7.53 -12.49
N LEU A 86 7.39 -6.30 -11.98
CA LEU A 86 6.67 -5.91 -10.78
C LEU A 86 5.29 -5.33 -11.17
N ASN A 87 4.23 -6.00 -10.73
CA ASN A 87 2.84 -5.65 -11.04
C ASN A 87 2.07 -5.23 -9.78
N VAL A 88 0.80 -4.87 -9.97
CA VAL A 88 -0.09 -4.39 -8.91
C VAL A 88 -0.32 -5.43 -7.81
N ASN A 89 -0.36 -6.73 -8.12
CA ASN A 89 -0.59 -7.74 -7.09
C ASN A 89 0.57 -7.82 -6.09
N HIS A 90 1.81 -7.66 -6.55
CA HIS A 90 2.98 -7.65 -5.68
C HIS A 90 3.00 -6.40 -4.79
N THR A 91 2.80 -5.24 -5.40
CA THR A 91 2.91 -3.93 -4.74
C THR A 91 1.74 -3.63 -3.82
N ASN A 92 0.53 -4.07 -4.17
CA ASN A 92 -0.62 -4.03 -3.28
C ASN A 92 -0.39 -4.84 -1.99
N MET A 93 0.29 -5.98 -2.08
CA MET A 93 0.64 -6.77 -0.88
C MET A 93 1.65 -6.03 0.01
N ILE A 94 2.65 -5.36 -0.58
CA ILE A 94 3.60 -4.52 0.17
C ILE A 94 2.85 -3.35 0.84
N GLN A 95 1.94 -2.69 0.12
CA GLN A 95 1.12 -1.61 0.67
C GLN A 95 0.22 -2.08 1.82
N GLN A 96 -0.38 -3.28 1.71
CA GLN A 96 -1.15 -3.88 2.81
C GLN A 96 -0.27 -4.17 4.03
N LEU A 97 0.97 -4.61 3.83
CA LEU A 97 1.93 -4.81 4.91
C LEU A 97 2.32 -3.47 5.57
N ALA A 98 2.47 -2.39 4.79
CA ALA A 98 2.68 -1.04 5.30
C ALA A 98 1.55 -0.61 6.24
N ALA A 99 0.29 -0.76 5.80
CA ALA A 99 -0.87 -0.44 6.62
C ALA A 99 -0.99 -1.31 7.89
N ARG A 100 -0.50 -2.55 7.85
CA ARG A 100 -0.46 -3.42 9.04
C ARG A 100 0.69 -3.07 9.97
N ALA A 101 1.83 -2.63 9.47
CA ALA A 101 2.96 -2.22 10.32
C ALA A 101 2.57 -1.07 11.27
N SER A 102 1.59 -0.26 10.86
CA SER A 102 1.02 0.85 11.63
C SER A 102 0.16 0.44 12.83
N ASP A 103 -0.57 -0.68 12.70
CA ASP A 103 -1.74 -0.97 13.54
C ASP A 103 -1.77 -2.43 14.06
N SER A 104 -0.85 -3.28 13.61
CA SER A 104 -0.89 -4.71 13.96
C SER A 104 -0.26 -5.01 15.32
N ASN A 105 -0.81 -6.02 15.98
CA ASN A 105 -0.19 -6.66 17.13
C ASN A 105 1.05 -7.52 16.77
N CYS A 106 1.50 -7.49 15.51
CA CYS A 106 2.68 -8.25 15.09
C CYS A 106 3.95 -7.47 15.39
N ARG A 107 4.57 -7.77 16.54
CA ARG A 107 5.74 -7.05 17.07
C ARG A 107 6.92 -6.91 16.10
N HIS A 108 7.06 -7.82 15.14
CA HIS A 108 8.19 -7.85 14.22
C HIS A 108 7.87 -7.32 12.82
N LEU A 109 6.61 -6.93 12.56
CA LEU A 109 6.21 -6.20 11.35
C LEU A 109 6.18 -4.71 11.67
N ASP A 110 7.32 -4.05 11.52
CA ASP A 110 7.48 -2.61 11.70
C ASP A 110 7.70 -1.87 10.37
N VAL A 111 7.87 -0.56 10.46
CA VAL A 111 8.08 0.33 9.30
C VAL A 111 9.39 -0.02 8.58
N GLU A 112 10.43 -0.41 9.32
CA GLU A 112 11.73 -0.81 8.81
C GLU A 112 11.65 -2.11 7.99
N ALA A 113 10.85 -3.07 8.44
CA ALA A 113 10.58 -4.31 7.72
C ALA A 113 9.90 -4.03 6.37
N VAL A 114 8.92 -3.11 6.35
CA VAL A 114 8.24 -2.71 5.11
C VAL A 114 9.16 -1.89 4.20
N GLU A 115 9.99 -1.01 4.76
CA GLU A 115 10.98 -0.26 3.99
C GLU A 115 11.96 -1.19 3.28
N THR A 116 12.38 -2.28 3.93
CA THR A 116 13.23 -3.32 3.31
C THR A 116 12.58 -3.90 2.04
N LEU A 117 11.27 -4.18 2.08
CA LEU A 117 10.52 -4.66 0.92
C LEU A 117 10.39 -3.59 -0.18
N LEU A 118 10.15 -2.35 0.22
CA LEU A 118 10.00 -1.22 -0.70
C LEU A 118 11.31 -0.92 -1.45
N VAL A 119 12.45 -0.95 -0.75
CA VAL A 119 13.80 -0.83 -1.33
C VAL A 119 14.04 -1.97 -2.32
N ALA A 120 13.79 -3.22 -1.91
CA ALA A 120 13.92 -4.37 -2.80
C ALA A 120 13.05 -4.27 -4.07
N ALA A 121 11.86 -3.68 -3.97
CA ALA A 121 10.96 -3.47 -5.10
C ALA A 121 11.34 -2.28 -6.01
N SER A 122 12.26 -1.42 -5.58
CA SER A 122 12.56 -0.15 -6.29
C SER A 122 14.00 -0.06 -6.80
N ASP A 123 14.94 -0.77 -6.18
CA ASP A 123 16.38 -0.60 -6.40
C ASP A 123 16.95 -1.48 -7.52
N ASN A 124 16.14 -2.34 -8.15
CA ASN A 124 16.57 -3.13 -9.30
C ASN A 124 16.37 -2.35 -10.62
N PRO A 125 17.44 -1.87 -11.28
CA PRO A 125 17.33 -1.11 -12.52
C PRO A 125 16.83 -1.94 -13.72
N ASP A 126 16.98 -3.26 -13.68
CA ASP A 126 16.56 -4.17 -14.75
C ASP A 126 15.09 -4.61 -14.60
N GLN A 127 14.45 -4.29 -13.48
CA GLN A 127 13.07 -4.67 -13.21
C GLN A 127 12.09 -3.74 -13.92
N ILE A 128 11.15 -4.34 -14.67
CA ILE A 128 10.06 -3.59 -15.30
C ILE A 128 8.95 -3.38 -14.27
N ILE A 129 8.71 -2.12 -13.90
CA ILE A 129 7.65 -1.75 -12.95
C ILE A 129 6.45 -1.19 -13.71
N HIS A 130 5.30 -1.85 -13.63
CA HIS A 130 4.06 -1.37 -14.22
C HIS A 130 3.66 0.00 -13.61
N PRO A 131 3.14 0.98 -14.39
CA PRO A 131 2.83 2.32 -13.85
C PRO A 131 1.93 2.30 -12.61
N SER A 132 0.86 1.50 -12.60
CA SER A 132 0.02 1.34 -11.40
C SER A 132 0.78 0.75 -10.20
N ALA A 133 1.72 -0.18 -10.44
CA ALA A 133 2.55 -0.74 -9.37
C ALA A 133 3.51 0.31 -8.81
N ARG A 134 4.06 1.18 -9.68
CA ARG A 134 4.88 2.32 -9.26
C ARG A 134 4.09 3.30 -8.38
N VAL A 135 2.84 3.57 -8.72
CA VAL A 135 1.94 4.37 -7.87
C VAL A 135 1.79 3.73 -6.50
N ASP A 136 1.52 2.41 -6.43
CA ASP A 136 1.35 1.71 -5.15
C ASP A 136 2.62 1.75 -4.28
N LEU A 137 3.82 1.64 -4.88
CA LEU A 137 5.09 1.81 -4.16
C LEU A 137 5.27 3.23 -3.62
N LEU A 138 4.85 4.26 -4.38
CA LEU A 138 4.94 5.66 -3.95
C LEU A 138 3.95 5.99 -2.82
N PHE A 139 2.74 5.39 -2.86
CA PHE A 139 1.81 5.44 -1.73
C PHE A 139 2.38 4.72 -0.50
N THR A 140 3.01 3.56 -0.69
CA THR A 140 3.71 2.83 0.38
C THR A 140 4.81 3.69 1.00
N ARG A 141 5.62 4.37 0.17
CA ARG A 141 6.64 5.33 0.63
C ARG A 141 6.01 6.45 1.44
N ALA A 142 4.93 7.06 0.95
CA ALA A 142 4.25 8.13 1.66
C ALA A 142 3.76 7.70 3.05
N GLN A 143 3.21 6.49 3.16
CA GLN A 143 2.78 5.92 4.43
C GLN A 143 3.95 5.67 5.40
N ILE A 144 5.09 5.17 4.91
CA ILE A 144 6.30 5.01 5.73
C ILE A 144 6.77 6.36 6.27
N GLU A 145 6.78 7.40 5.44
CA GLU A 145 7.18 8.75 5.87
C GLU A 145 6.16 9.39 6.82
N GLU A 146 4.86 9.12 6.63
CA GLU A 146 3.81 9.52 7.58
C GLU A 146 4.05 8.91 8.97
N HIS A 147 4.39 7.62 9.06
CA HIS A 147 4.72 6.98 10.35
C HIS A 147 5.95 7.58 11.03
N ARG A 148 6.84 8.19 10.25
CA ARG A 148 8.02 8.91 10.74
C ARG A 148 7.73 10.37 11.05
N GLU A 149 6.46 10.79 10.94
CA GLU A 149 6.02 12.19 11.05
C GLU A 149 6.73 13.12 10.05
N ASN A 150 7.26 12.56 8.96
CA ASN A 150 7.96 13.27 7.90
C ASN A 150 6.98 13.66 6.78
N TYR A 151 6.00 14.50 7.14
CA TYR A 151 4.89 14.87 6.26
C TYR A 151 5.32 15.53 4.94
N VAL A 152 6.49 16.19 4.93
CA VAL A 152 7.06 16.78 3.71
C VAL A 152 7.48 15.67 2.73
N ALA A 153 8.25 14.69 3.19
CA ALA A 153 8.66 13.57 2.34
C ALA A 153 7.46 12.71 1.93
N ALA A 154 6.47 12.55 2.81
CA ALA A 154 5.21 11.88 2.47
C ALA A 154 4.48 12.60 1.32
N THR A 155 4.40 13.93 1.38
CA THR A 155 3.81 14.77 0.33
C THR A 155 4.59 14.67 -0.98
N ASP A 156 5.91 14.64 -0.95
CA ASP A 156 6.76 14.52 -2.15
C ASP A 156 6.61 13.15 -2.83
N ALA A 157 6.46 12.07 -2.04
CA ALA A 157 6.16 10.74 -2.56
C ALA A 157 4.79 10.70 -3.26
N LEU A 158 3.75 11.31 -2.66
CA LEU A 158 2.42 11.41 -3.28
C LEU A 158 2.42 12.29 -4.54
N ARG A 159 3.20 13.38 -4.55
CA ARG A 159 3.39 14.20 -5.76
C ARG A 159 4.00 13.38 -6.89
N SER A 160 5.04 12.61 -6.58
CA SER A 160 5.63 11.68 -7.55
C SER A 160 4.61 10.64 -8.05
N ALA A 161 3.69 10.19 -7.19
CA ALA A 161 2.63 9.26 -7.58
C ALA A 161 1.64 9.92 -8.56
N MET A 162 1.29 11.18 -8.32
CA MET A 162 0.45 12.00 -9.18
C MET A 162 1.06 12.22 -10.57
N ASP A 163 2.38 12.38 -10.64
CA ASP A 163 3.12 12.52 -11.91
C ASP A 163 3.08 11.24 -12.76
N VAL A 164 3.03 10.07 -12.11
CA VAL A 164 2.86 8.78 -12.81
C VAL A 164 1.42 8.60 -13.26
N ARG A 165 0.47 8.82 -12.35
CA ARG A 165 -0.96 8.73 -12.63
C ARG A 165 -1.76 9.61 -11.67
N PRO A 166 -2.53 10.57 -12.17
CA PRO A 166 -3.45 11.38 -11.37
C PRO A 166 -4.39 10.52 -10.49
N ASN A 167 -4.42 10.79 -9.19
CA ASN A 167 -5.17 10.06 -8.19
C ASN A 167 -5.79 11.03 -7.16
N LEU A 168 -7.11 10.97 -6.99
CA LEU A 168 -7.84 11.87 -6.09
C LEU A 168 -7.42 11.66 -4.62
N GLU A 169 -7.15 10.43 -4.23
CA GLU A 169 -6.71 10.08 -2.87
C GLU A 169 -5.36 10.72 -2.55
N ALA A 170 -4.42 10.72 -3.51
CA ALA A 170 -3.13 11.38 -3.32
C ALA A 170 -3.30 12.89 -3.12
N ALA A 171 -4.17 13.55 -3.89
CA ALA A 171 -4.42 14.98 -3.74
C ALA A 171 -5.02 15.34 -2.36
N VAL A 172 -5.90 14.47 -1.83
CA VAL A 172 -6.48 14.61 -0.49
C VAL A 172 -5.42 14.39 0.59
N LEU A 173 -4.64 13.31 0.51
CA LEU A 173 -3.60 13.01 1.48
C LEU A 173 -2.47 14.06 1.51
N MET A 174 -2.11 14.63 0.34
CA MET A 174 -1.18 15.76 0.29
C MET A 174 -1.70 16.96 1.09
N ALA A 175 -2.99 17.31 0.94
CA ALA A 175 -3.58 18.40 1.71
C ALA A 175 -3.60 18.09 3.20
N TYR A 176 -3.91 16.83 3.58
CA TYR A 176 -3.86 16.37 4.96
C TYR A 176 -2.45 16.52 5.56
N PHE A 177 -1.42 16.00 4.89
CA PHE A 177 -0.04 16.10 5.37
C PHE A 177 0.49 17.53 5.44
N MET A 178 0.05 18.42 4.54
CA MET A 178 0.36 19.86 4.66
C MET A 178 -0.30 20.50 5.89
N VAL A 179 -1.47 20.02 6.33
CA VAL A 179 -2.09 20.48 7.58
C VAL A 179 -1.34 19.93 8.79
N GLU A 180 -1.00 18.64 8.79
CA GLU A 180 -0.23 17.99 9.86
C GLU A 180 1.17 18.59 10.01
N SER A 181 1.80 19.08 8.92
CA SER A 181 3.06 19.83 8.98
C SER A 181 2.92 21.27 9.51
N GLY A 182 1.70 21.73 9.82
CA GLY A 182 1.41 23.09 10.26
C GLY A 182 1.18 24.11 9.14
N ASP A 183 1.24 23.70 7.88
CA ASP A 183 1.15 24.58 6.70
C ASP A 183 -0.27 24.66 6.12
N LEU A 184 -1.25 25.06 6.95
CA LEU A 184 -2.67 25.17 6.54
C LEU A 184 -2.87 26.02 5.27
N ASN A 185 -2.11 27.11 5.12
CA ASN A 185 -2.16 27.96 3.93
C ASN A 185 -1.72 27.22 2.65
N MET A 186 -0.70 26.37 2.75
CA MET A 186 -0.21 25.57 1.63
C MET A 186 -1.24 24.52 1.23
N ALA A 187 -1.86 23.84 2.21
CA ALA A 187 -2.96 22.91 1.97
C ALA A 187 -4.13 23.57 1.20
N ILE A 188 -4.58 24.75 1.65
CA ILE A 188 -5.65 25.52 1.00
C ILE A 188 -5.26 25.92 -0.43
N SER A 189 -4.02 26.37 -0.64
CA SER A 189 -3.52 26.74 -1.96
C SER A 189 -3.47 25.54 -2.92
N HIS A 190 -2.96 24.40 -2.44
CA HIS A 190 -2.91 23.13 -3.18
C HIS A 190 -4.30 22.64 -3.62
N LEU A 191 -5.29 22.68 -2.72
CA LEU A 191 -6.68 22.31 -3.06
C LEU A 191 -7.27 23.24 -4.10
N LYS A 192 -7.14 24.57 -3.92
CA LYS A 192 -7.65 25.57 -4.89
C LYS A 192 -7.08 25.34 -6.28
N GLU A 193 -5.78 25.09 -6.38
CA GLU A 193 -5.11 24.82 -7.64
C GLU A 193 -5.59 23.49 -8.26
N SER A 194 -5.67 22.43 -7.45
CA SER A 194 -6.13 21.10 -7.88
C SER A 194 -7.60 21.09 -8.33
N ILE A 195 -8.45 21.94 -7.77
CA ILE A 195 -9.86 22.14 -8.17
C ILE A 195 -9.94 22.90 -9.50
N ARG A 196 -9.13 23.96 -9.64
CA ARG A 196 -9.09 24.82 -10.82
C ARG A 196 -8.58 24.05 -12.03
N ASN A 197 -7.50 23.28 -11.84
CA ASN A 197 -6.79 22.54 -12.87
C ASN A 197 -6.75 21.02 -12.56
N PRO A 198 -7.90 20.30 -12.63
CA PRO A 198 -7.90 18.87 -12.34
C PRO A 198 -7.04 18.11 -13.36
N PRO A 199 -6.09 17.27 -12.90
CA PRO A 199 -5.18 16.51 -13.77
C PRO A 199 -5.85 15.29 -14.43
N VAL A 200 -7.18 15.17 -14.34
CA VAL A 200 -7.94 14.03 -14.87
C VAL A 200 -8.72 14.40 -16.14
N GLU A 201 -8.87 13.42 -17.01
CA GLU A 201 -9.68 13.52 -18.22
C GLU A 201 -11.14 13.08 -17.98
N GLY A 202 -12.06 13.62 -18.77
CA GLY A 202 -13.48 13.29 -18.71
C GLY A 202 -14.29 14.18 -17.76
N ILE A 203 -15.52 14.50 -18.17
CA ILE A 203 -16.41 15.43 -17.46
C ILE A 203 -16.79 14.88 -16.07
N ILE A 204 -17.12 13.59 -15.98
CA ILE A 204 -17.54 12.93 -14.74
C ILE A 204 -16.39 12.89 -13.73
N SER A 205 -15.20 12.44 -14.16
CA SER A 205 -14.01 12.37 -13.29
C SER A 205 -13.63 13.76 -12.74
N ARG A 206 -13.70 14.81 -13.58
CA ARG A 206 -13.46 16.19 -13.15
C ARG A 206 -14.52 16.69 -12.15
N ALA A 207 -15.78 16.31 -12.33
CA ALA A 207 -16.85 16.67 -11.40
C ALA A 207 -16.64 16.02 -10.02
N ILE A 208 -16.36 14.72 -9.99
CA ILE A 208 -16.05 13.98 -8.74
C ILE A 208 -14.83 14.57 -8.05
N TRP A 209 -13.76 14.83 -8.82
CA TRP A 209 -12.53 15.45 -8.33
C TRP A 209 -12.81 16.79 -7.64
N ARG A 210 -13.50 17.70 -8.34
CA ARG A 210 -13.82 19.02 -7.79
C ARG A 210 -14.72 18.95 -6.58
N GLN A 211 -15.76 18.12 -6.61
CA GLN A 211 -16.68 17.97 -5.49
C GLN A 211 -15.92 17.54 -4.23
N ARG A 212 -15.14 16.46 -4.31
CA ARG A 212 -14.42 15.93 -3.15
C ARG A 212 -13.40 16.92 -2.58
N LEU A 213 -12.66 17.63 -3.44
CA LEU A 213 -11.69 18.62 -2.99
C LEU A 213 -12.34 19.92 -2.47
N ASN A 214 -13.50 20.32 -2.99
CA ASN A 214 -14.27 21.47 -2.48
C ASN A 214 -14.75 21.20 -1.04
N ASP A 215 -15.31 20.02 -0.76
CA ASP A 215 -15.77 19.65 0.58
C ASP A 215 -14.64 19.80 1.63
N LEU A 216 -13.43 19.39 1.26
CA LEU A 216 -12.24 19.52 2.10
C LEU A 216 -11.78 20.99 2.20
N LEU A 217 -11.78 21.73 1.08
CA LEU A 217 -11.38 23.14 1.05
C LEU A 217 -12.28 24.02 1.92
N ASP A 218 -13.60 23.78 1.89
CA ASP A 218 -14.56 24.51 2.71
C ASP A 218 -14.31 24.28 4.20
N SER A 219 -14.04 23.01 4.57
CA SER A 219 -13.68 22.62 5.93
C SER A 219 -12.41 23.31 6.42
N LEU A 220 -11.33 23.30 5.62
CA LEU A 220 -10.06 23.96 5.98
C LEU A 220 -10.18 25.49 6.01
N SER A 221 -10.99 26.08 5.14
CA SER A 221 -11.22 27.52 5.10
C SER A 221 -11.94 28.00 6.36
N ALA A 222 -12.94 27.26 6.85
CA ALA A 222 -13.63 27.56 8.10
C ALA A 222 -12.66 27.58 9.30
N VAL A 223 -11.78 26.57 9.40
CA VAL A 223 -10.74 26.52 10.44
C VAL A 223 -9.80 27.74 10.38
N GLN A 224 -9.40 28.16 9.18
CA GLN A 224 -8.54 29.34 9.01
C GLN A 224 -9.24 30.63 9.46
N LEU A 225 -10.54 30.77 9.19
CA LEU A 225 -11.36 31.91 9.63
C LEU A 225 -11.42 31.99 11.15
N GLU A 226 -11.72 30.88 11.83
CA GLU A 226 -11.76 30.81 13.29
C GLU A 226 -10.41 31.15 13.94
N ARG A 227 -9.30 30.69 13.36
CA ARG A 227 -7.94 31.05 13.83
C ARG A 227 -7.70 32.56 13.73
N ASN A 228 -8.06 33.18 12.60
CA ASN A 228 -7.89 34.62 12.39
C ASN A 228 -8.77 35.46 13.32
N GLU A 229 -9.92 34.94 13.76
CA GLU A 229 -10.80 35.63 14.72
C GLU A 229 -10.26 35.57 16.15
N ASN A 230 -9.67 34.45 16.55
CA ASN A 230 -9.07 34.27 17.88
C ASN A 230 -7.76 35.06 18.07
N GLU A 231 -7.10 35.47 16.98
CA GLU A 231 -5.88 36.29 17.01
C GLU A 231 -6.16 37.81 17.10
N ARG A 232 -7.42 38.24 17.03
CA ARG A 232 -7.84 39.66 17.10
C ARG A 232 -8.28 40.07 18.50
#